data_AF-A0A257S762-F1
#
_entry.id   AF-A0A257S762-F1
#
_cell.length_a   1.000
_cell.length_b   1.000
_cell.length_c   1.000
_cell.angle_alpha   90.00
_cell.angle_beta   90.00
_cell.angle_gamma   90.00
#
_symmetry.space_group_name_H-M   'P 1'
#
loop_
_entity.id
_entity.type
_entity.pdbx_description
1 polymer ?
#
loop_
_entity_poly.entity_id
_entity_poly.type
_entity_poly.pdbx_seq_one_letter_code
_entity_poly.pdbx_strand_id
1 'polypeptide(L)'
;EADAFVSIHLNAFPDGTDPFTATEGSATYFYRGQSEPLARAVQQGMVRSMGLPDQGVLFRSLAVARQTWMPSILCEGAFVIIPQQEAALRTPQFQQAYARGIADGLAAYFRGLGASR
;
A
#
# COMPACT_ATOMS: atom_id res chain seq x y z
N GLU A 1 9.54 -1.56 21.40
CA GLU A 1 9.24 -0.46 20.47
C GLU A 1 9.04 -1.02 19.07
N ALA A 2 8.46 -0.29 18.12
CA ALA A 2 8.13 -0.81 16.78
C ALA A 2 9.07 -0.24 15.71
N ASP A 3 9.60 -1.08 14.83
CA ASP A 3 10.56 -0.67 13.79
C ASP A 3 9.89 -0.01 12.57
N ALA A 4 8.61 -0.26 12.35
CA ALA A 4 7.80 0.36 11.29
C ALA A 4 6.31 0.35 11.65
N PHE A 5 5.54 1.25 11.04
CA PHE A 5 4.08 1.30 11.12
C PHE A 5 3.47 1.18 9.72
N VAL A 6 2.46 0.33 9.56
CA VAL A 6 1.73 0.13 8.31
C VAL A 6 0.22 0.18 8.58
N SER A 7 -0.46 1.16 7.98
CA SER A 7 -1.93 1.21 7.95
C SER A 7 -2.44 0.52 6.69
N ILE A 8 -3.41 -0.37 6.82
CA ILE A 8 -3.97 -1.16 5.69
C ILE A 8 -5.37 -0.64 5.36
N HIS A 9 -5.57 -0.19 4.12
CA HIS A 9 -6.79 0.46 3.66
C HIS A 9 -7.23 -0.05 2.28
N LEU A 10 -8.46 0.28 1.93
CA LEU A 10 -9.04 0.13 0.60
C LEU A 10 -9.56 1.48 0.13
N ASN A 11 -9.31 1.79 -1.13
CA ASN A 11 -9.56 3.11 -1.69
C ASN A 11 -10.99 3.22 -2.21
N ALA A 12 -11.44 4.46 -2.41
CA ALA A 12 -12.70 4.78 -3.06
C ALA A 12 -12.57 6.10 -3.83
N PHE A 13 -13.40 6.26 -4.85
CA PHE A 13 -13.50 7.54 -5.55
C PHE A 13 -14.31 8.56 -4.75
N PRO A 14 -14.09 9.86 -4.98
CA PRO A 14 -15.05 10.87 -4.58
C PRO A 14 -16.38 10.69 -5.33
N ASP A 15 -17.44 11.24 -4.74
CA ASP A 15 -18.79 11.23 -5.31
C ASP A 15 -18.81 11.76 -6.75
N GLY A 16 -19.65 11.15 -7.59
CA GLY A 16 -19.83 11.53 -8.99
C GLY A 16 -18.82 10.95 -9.98
N THR A 17 -17.88 10.12 -9.53
CA THR A 17 -16.95 9.39 -10.41
C THR A 17 -17.55 8.07 -10.86
N ASP A 18 -17.51 7.78 -12.16
CA ASP A 18 -17.96 6.49 -12.71
C ASP A 18 -16.87 5.40 -12.51
N PRO A 19 -17.12 4.37 -11.67
CA PRO A 19 -16.14 3.32 -11.41
C PRO A 19 -15.92 2.37 -12.61
N PHE A 20 -16.83 2.34 -13.58
CA PHE A 20 -16.74 1.40 -14.71
C PHE A 20 -15.72 1.82 -15.77
N THR A 21 -15.29 3.09 -15.77
CA THR A 21 -14.28 3.62 -16.69
C THR A 21 -12.87 3.67 -16.08
N ALA A 22 -12.72 3.31 -14.81
CA ALA A 22 -11.49 3.49 -14.07
C ALA A 22 -10.48 2.35 -14.29
N THR A 23 -9.20 2.71 -14.40
CA THR A 23 -8.05 1.79 -14.46
C THR A 23 -7.13 1.95 -13.24
N GLU A 24 -7.72 2.20 -12.07
CA GLU A 24 -6.99 2.43 -10.82
C GLU A 24 -6.53 1.13 -10.17
N GLY A 25 -5.60 1.22 -9.21
CA GLY A 25 -5.05 0.05 -8.54
C GLY A 25 -4.44 0.38 -7.18
N SER A 26 -3.25 -0.15 -6.91
CA SER A 26 -2.61 -0.05 -5.61
C SER A 26 -1.79 1.22 -5.48
N ALA A 27 -1.83 1.87 -4.32
CA ALA A 27 -1.01 3.03 -3.97
C ALA A 27 -0.46 2.92 -2.55
N THR A 28 0.69 3.54 -2.28
CA THR A 28 1.23 3.64 -0.92
C THR A 28 1.52 5.09 -0.56
N TYR A 29 0.96 5.56 0.55
CA TYR A 29 1.15 6.91 1.05
C TYR A 29 2.20 6.97 2.15
N PHE A 30 2.96 8.06 2.14
CA PHE A 30 3.92 8.40 3.18
C PHE A 30 3.93 9.91 3.45
N TYR A 31 4.49 10.32 4.59
CA TYR A 31 4.63 11.73 4.94
C TYR A 31 6.08 12.11 5.27
N ARG A 32 6.75 11.37 6.15
CA ARG A 32 8.15 11.65 6.50
C ARG A 32 9.07 11.08 5.42
N GLY A 33 10.09 11.83 5.00
CA GLY A 33 11.06 11.36 3.99
C GLY A 33 11.73 10.02 4.34
N GLN A 34 11.99 9.76 5.62
CA GLN A 34 12.52 8.47 6.09
C GLN A 34 11.60 7.26 5.78
N SER A 35 10.32 7.50 5.49
CA SER A 35 9.33 6.47 5.20
C SER A 35 9.19 6.19 3.71
N GLU A 36 9.78 7.01 2.83
CA GLU A 36 9.70 6.80 1.38
C GLU A 36 10.32 5.46 0.94
N PRO A 37 11.50 5.03 1.45
CA PRO A 37 12.06 3.73 1.06
C PRO A 37 11.17 2.55 1.50
N LEU A 38 10.54 2.66 2.68
CA LEU A 38 9.55 1.69 3.16
C LEU A 38 8.33 1.66 2.23
N ALA A 39 7.79 2.82 1.86
CA ALA A 39 6.65 2.94 0.95
C ALA A 39 6.95 2.30 -0.40
N ARG A 40 8.13 2.55 -0.98
CA ARG A 40 8.54 1.98 -2.27
C ARG A 40 8.65 0.45 -2.21
N ALA A 41 9.27 -0.08 -1.16
CA ALA A 41 9.42 -1.52 -0.99
C ALA A 41 8.06 -2.23 -0.86
N VAL A 42 7.14 -1.66 -0.08
CA VAL A 42 5.79 -2.20 0.11
C VAL A 42 4.94 -2.06 -1.14
N GLN A 43 4.97 -0.92 -1.83
CA GLN A 43 4.27 -0.72 -3.10
C GLN A 43 4.68 -1.78 -4.14
N GLN A 44 5.98 -2.02 -4.30
CA GLN A 44 6.48 -3.04 -5.22
C GLN A 44 6.01 -4.45 -4.83
N GLY A 45 5.97 -4.76 -3.53
CA GLY A 45 5.45 -6.04 -3.03
C GLY A 45 3.97 -6.23 -3.37
N MET A 46 3.16 -5.20 -3.11
CA MET A 46 1.74 -5.17 -3.44
C MET A 46 1.46 -5.36 -4.93
N VAL A 47 2.10 -4.57 -5.80
CA VAL A 47 1.92 -4.63 -7.25
C VAL A 47 2.27 -6.02 -7.79
N ARG A 48 3.42 -6.57 -7.38
CA ARG A 48 3.85 -7.92 -7.81
C ARG A 48 2.88 -9.01 -7.35
N SER A 49 2.35 -8.90 -6.14
CA SER A 49 1.53 -9.97 -5.57
C SER A 49 0.06 -9.92 -6.00
N MET A 50 -0.51 -8.72 -6.16
CA MET A 50 -1.93 -8.55 -6.48
C MET A 50 -2.19 -8.37 -7.98
N GLY A 51 -1.18 -7.94 -8.76
CA GLY A 51 -1.33 -7.73 -10.20
C GLY A 51 -2.24 -6.55 -10.58
N LEU A 52 -2.54 -5.65 -9.65
CA LEU A 52 -3.29 -4.43 -9.92
C LEU A 52 -2.38 -3.33 -10.51
N PRO A 53 -2.94 -2.34 -11.22
CA PRO A 53 -2.19 -1.19 -11.71
C PRO A 53 -1.38 -0.50 -10.60
N ASP A 54 -0.14 -0.11 -10.93
CA ASP A 54 0.77 0.58 -10.01
C ASP A 54 0.50 2.09 -10.03
N GLN A 55 -0.11 2.62 -8.96
CA GLN A 55 -0.30 4.07 -8.77
C GLN A 55 0.88 4.74 -8.05
N GLY A 56 1.91 3.97 -7.72
CA GLY A 56 3.16 4.45 -7.13
C GLY A 56 3.07 4.80 -5.66
N VAL A 57 4.04 5.62 -5.23
CA VAL A 57 4.14 6.14 -3.87
C VAL A 57 3.81 7.62 -3.85
N LEU A 58 3.00 8.05 -2.89
CA LEU A 58 2.41 9.38 -2.87
C LEU A 58 2.65 10.07 -1.53
N PHE A 59 3.15 11.31 -1.58
CA PHE A 59 3.28 12.15 -0.39
C PHE A 59 1.90 12.66 0.06
N ARG A 60 1.52 12.41 1.31
CA ARG A 60 0.23 12.89 1.86
C ARG A 60 0.28 13.08 3.37
N SER A 61 -0.31 14.17 3.85
CA SER A 61 -0.37 14.53 5.27
C SER A 61 -1.53 13.81 5.99
N LEU A 62 -1.46 12.48 6.07
CA LEU A 62 -2.45 11.64 6.74
C LEU A 62 -2.13 11.52 8.24
N ALA A 63 -3.13 11.68 9.10
CA ALA A 63 -2.94 11.69 10.56
C ALA A 63 -2.16 10.47 11.06
N VAL A 64 -2.52 9.27 10.57
CA VAL A 64 -1.91 7.99 10.94
C VAL A 64 -0.43 7.85 10.53
N ALA A 65 0.02 8.59 9.51
CA ALA A 65 1.39 8.52 8.99
C ALA A 65 2.23 9.77 9.30
N ARG A 66 1.66 10.76 10.01
CA ARG A 66 2.30 12.07 10.22
C ARG A 66 3.08 12.17 11.53
N GLN A 67 2.53 11.62 12.61
CA GLN A 67 3.00 11.83 13.99
C GLN A 67 3.64 10.59 14.61
N THR A 68 4.23 9.74 13.80
CA THR A 68 4.96 8.56 14.24
C THR A 68 6.45 8.85 14.37
N TRP A 69 7.13 8.16 15.28
CA TRP A 69 8.59 8.25 15.46
C TRP A 69 9.34 7.25 14.56
N MET A 70 8.73 6.10 14.24
CA MET A 70 9.24 5.13 13.28
C MET A 70 8.79 5.45 11.84
N PRO A 71 9.44 4.89 10.80
CA PRO A 71 8.93 4.92 9.43
C PRO A 71 7.48 4.41 9.35
N SER A 72 6.60 5.19 8.70
CA SER A 72 5.16 4.93 8.67
C SER A 72 4.55 5.13 7.30
N ILE A 73 3.71 4.19 6.89
CA ILE A 73 3.01 4.23 5.60
C ILE A 73 1.53 3.89 5.75
N LEU A 74 0.74 4.27 4.75
CA LEU A 74 -0.63 3.79 4.55
C LEU A 74 -0.73 3.15 3.18
N CYS A 75 -1.18 1.91 3.12
CA CYS A 75 -1.34 1.15 1.89
C CYS A 75 -2.80 1.17 1.47
N GLU A 76 -3.08 1.65 0.26
CA GLU A 76 -4.35 1.45 -0.41
C GLU A 76 -4.18 0.29 -1.40
N GLY A 77 -4.63 -0.90 -1.02
CA GLY A 77 -4.37 -2.12 -1.81
C GLY A 77 -5.18 -2.18 -3.11
N ALA A 78 -6.45 -1.81 -3.04
CA ALA A 78 -7.41 -1.86 -4.13
C ALA A 78 -8.55 -0.87 -3.88
N PHE A 79 -9.35 -0.59 -4.90
CA PHE A 79 -10.54 0.26 -4.83
C PHE A 79 -11.80 -0.57 -4.56
N VAL A 80 -12.46 -0.34 -3.42
CA VAL A 80 -13.70 -1.04 -3.05
C VAL A 80 -14.88 -0.67 -3.96
N ILE A 81 -14.80 0.48 -4.64
CA ILE A 81 -15.84 0.97 -5.53
C ILE A 81 -15.75 0.39 -6.96
N ILE A 82 -14.60 -0.18 -7.35
CA ILE A 82 -14.42 -0.82 -8.66
C ILE A 82 -14.94 -2.27 -8.56
N PRO A 83 -16.01 -2.66 -9.29
CA PRO A 83 -16.68 -3.94 -9.08
C PRO A 83 -15.76 -5.17 -9.18
N GLN A 84 -14.82 -5.16 -10.12
CA GLN A 84 -13.89 -6.26 -10.31
C GLN A 84 -12.91 -6.40 -9.14
N GLN A 85 -12.47 -5.27 -8.57
CA GLN A 85 -11.56 -5.26 -7.42
C GLN A 85 -12.30 -5.60 -6.13
N GLU A 86 -13.52 -5.09 -5.95
CA GLU A 86 -14.42 -5.45 -4.85
C GLU A 86 -14.70 -6.96 -4.81
N ALA A 87 -15.03 -7.55 -5.95
CA ALA A 87 -15.25 -8.99 -6.06
C ALA A 87 -13.98 -9.78 -5.71
N ALA A 88 -12.81 -9.32 -6.16
CA ALA A 88 -11.53 -9.94 -5.82
C ALA A 88 -11.24 -9.86 -4.31
N LEU A 89 -11.48 -8.72 -3.67
CA LEU A 89 -11.27 -8.48 -2.23
C LEU A 89 -12.05 -9.45 -1.32
N ARG A 90 -13.16 -10.00 -1.80
CA ARG A 90 -13.95 -11.01 -1.08
C ARG A 90 -13.36 -12.42 -1.14
N THR A 91 -12.36 -12.65 -1.98
CA THR A 91 -11.72 -13.96 -2.14
C THR A 91 -10.56 -14.12 -1.15
N PRO A 92 -10.43 -15.29 -0.48
CA PRO A 92 -9.27 -15.57 0.36
C PRO A 92 -7.94 -15.46 -0.39
N GLN A 93 -7.94 -15.78 -1.69
CA GLN A 93 -6.76 -15.72 -2.55
C GLN A 93 -6.24 -14.29 -2.68
N PHE A 94 -7.13 -13.33 -2.95
CA PHE A 94 -6.73 -11.93 -3.07
C PHE A 94 -6.31 -11.33 -1.71
N GLN A 95 -7.02 -11.67 -0.64
CA GLN A 95 -6.63 -11.24 0.72
C GLN A 95 -5.24 -11.76 1.09
N GLN A 96 -4.96 -13.03 0.78
CA GLN A 96 -3.63 -13.61 0.98
C GLN A 96 -2.57 -12.93 0.11
N ALA A 97 -2.89 -12.61 -1.15
CA ALA A 97 -2.00 -11.88 -2.03
C ALA A 97 -1.70 -10.47 -1.51
N TYR A 98 -2.69 -9.75 -0.98
CA TYR A 98 -2.48 -8.44 -0.39
C TYR A 98 -1.56 -8.53 0.85
N ALA A 99 -1.88 -9.43 1.79
CA ALA A 99 -1.06 -9.66 2.98
C ALA A 99 0.37 -10.06 2.64
N ARG A 100 0.54 -10.96 1.65
CA ARG A 100 1.84 -11.41 1.17
C ARG A 100 2.64 -10.28 0.54
N GLY A 101 2.00 -9.45 -0.30
CA GLY A 101 2.64 -8.30 -0.92
C GLY A 101 3.21 -7.31 0.11
N ILE A 102 2.43 -7.00 1.15
CA ILE A 102 2.91 -6.16 2.26
C ILE A 102 4.08 -6.84 2.99
N ALA A 103 3.94 -8.11 3.37
CA ALA A 103 4.96 -8.84 4.12
C ALA A 103 6.29 -8.95 3.36
N ASP A 104 6.24 -9.24 2.05
CA ASP A 104 7.43 -9.33 1.22
C ASP A 104 8.11 -7.98 1.03
N GLY A 105 7.32 -6.90 0.90
CA GLY A 105 7.84 -5.53 0.85
C GLY A 105 8.54 -5.11 2.14
N LEU A 106 7.93 -5.41 3.30
CA LEU A 106 8.54 -5.19 4.61
C LEU A 106 9.85 -5.98 4.75
N ALA A 107 9.84 -7.26 4.40
CA ALA A 107 11.03 -8.10 4.46
C ALA A 107 12.15 -7.57 3.54
N ALA A 108 11.81 -7.08 2.35
CA ALA A 108 12.77 -6.46 1.44
C ALA A 108 13.38 -5.17 2.03
N TYR A 109 12.55 -4.30 2.62
CA TYR A 109 12.99 -3.08 3.28
C TYR A 109 13.99 -3.38 4.40
N PHE A 110 13.66 -4.28 5.33
CA PHE A 110 14.53 -4.58 6.47
C PHE A 110 15.82 -5.29 6.08
N ARG A 111 15.81 -6.16 5.05
CA ARG A 111 17.05 -6.74 4.50
C ARG A 111 17.97 -5.66 3.91
N GLY A 112 17.41 -4.68 3.21
CA GLY A 112 18.18 -3.58 2.62
C GLY A 112 18.88 -2.71 3.66
N LEU A 113 18.25 -2.50 4.82
CA LEU A 113 18.88 -1.80 5.95
C LEU A 113 20.06 -2.57 6.54
N GLY A 114 19.97 -3.91 6.62
CA GLY A 114 21.03 -4.77 7.15
C GLY A 114 22.25 -4.87 6.23
N ALA A 115 22.06 -4.79 4.90
CA ALA A 115 23.13 -4.83 3.91
C ALA A 115 23.88 -3.49 3.75
N SER A 116 23.35 -2.40 4.33
CA SER A 116 23.96 -1.06 4.29
C SER A 116 24.79 -0.75 5.55
N ARG A 117 24.98 -1.74 6.42
CA ARG A 117 25.86 -1.71 7.60
C ARG A 117 27.10 -2.56 7.34
#